data_AF-D3V7B4-F1
#
_entry.id   AF-D3V7B4-F1
#
_cell.length_a   1.000
_cell.length_b   1.000
_cell.length_c   1.000
_cell.angle_alpha   90.00
_cell.angle_beta   90.00
_cell.angle_gamma   90.00
#
_symmetry.space_group_name_H-M   'P 1'
#
loop_
_entity.id
_entity.type
_entity.pdbx_description
1 polymer ?
#
loop_
_entity_poly.entity_id
_entity_poly.type
_entity_poly.pdbx_seq_one_letter_code
_entity_poly.pdbx_strand_id
1 'polypeptide(L)'
;MGSFISNKKRQRWLWYAWEPRLKRIVAHAFGARSKQTLRTLLEKLSAFDVAFWCTDNFGAYDILADEKHITGKLYTQRIERENLNLRNRLKRLNRKMLGYSKSVEMNDKIIGTFIEREFYY
;
A
#
# COMPACT_ATOMS: atom_id res chain seq x y z
N MET A 1 4.33 0.07 0.83
CA MET A 1 5.35 1.09 1.16
C MET A 1 5.41 1.31 2.68
N GLY A 2 6.56 1.57 3.30
CA GLY A 2 6.67 1.70 4.76
C GLY A 2 6.93 3.13 5.28
N SER A 3 6.38 3.44 6.46
CA SER A 3 6.68 4.59 7.32
C SER A 3 7.14 4.11 8.71
N PHE A 4 7.51 5.05 9.59
CA PHE A 4 7.97 4.78 10.96
C PHE A 4 7.13 5.53 11.98
N ILE A 5 6.85 4.89 13.11
CA ILE A 5 6.13 5.47 14.24
C ILE A 5 7.08 5.65 15.40
N SER A 6 7.43 6.88 15.74
CA SER A 6 8.39 7.26 16.79
C SER A 6 9.83 6.77 16.58
N ASN A 7 10.07 5.47 16.32
CA ASN A 7 11.40 4.89 16.19
C ASN A 7 11.48 3.85 15.04
N LYS A 8 12.70 3.43 14.67
CA LYS A 8 12.93 2.50 13.54
C LYS A 8 12.34 1.10 13.74
N LYS A 9 12.13 0.68 14.99
CA LYS A 9 11.61 -0.66 15.33
C LYS A 9 10.10 -0.75 15.09
N ARG A 10 9.39 0.39 15.16
CA ARG A 10 7.95 0.46 14.93
C ARG A 10 7.66 0.88 13.48
N GLN A 11 7.79 -0.07 12.57
CA GLN A 11 7.43 0.14 11.17
C GLN A 11 5.91 0.06 10.99
N ARG A 12 5.37 0.94 10.17
CA ARG A 12 3.96 0.94 9.75
C ARG A 12 3.92 0.93 8.22
N TRP A 13 3.34 -0.11 7.63
CA TRP A 13 3.29 -0.31 6.20
C TRP A 13 1.93 0.14 5.66
N LEU A 14 1.96 1.02 4.66
CA LEU A 14 0.86 1.28 3.74
C LEU A 14 0.84 0.18 2.68
N TRP A 15 -0.23 -0.61 2.69
CA TRP A 15 -0.61 -1.54 1.64
C TRP A 15 -1.71 -0.90 0.81
N TYR A 16 -1.63 -1.01 -0.52
CA TYR A 16 -2.67 -0.49 -1.39
C TYR A 16 -2.73 -1.27 -2.70
N ALA A 17 -3.91 -1.28 -3.31
CA ALA A 17 -4.14 -1.81 -4.65
C ALA A 17 -4.18 -0.66 -5.65
N TRP A 18 -3.37 -0.79 -6.70
CA TRP A 18 -3.27 0.17 -7.79
C TRP A 18 -3.99 -0.37 -9.02
N GLU A 19 -4.93 0.39 -9.56
CA GLU A 19 -5.60 0.04 -10.81
C GLU A 19 -4.89 0.76 -11.99
N PRO A 20 -4.27 0.02 -12.93
CA PRO A 20 -3.41 0.62 -13.95
C PRO A 20 -4.13 1.45 -15.03
N ARG A 21 -5.41 1.22 -15.31
CA ARG A 21 -6.14 1.87 -16.43
C ARG A 21 -6.59 3.29 -16.04
N LEU A 22 -7.23 3.40 -14.88
CA LEU A 22 -7.72 4.61 -14.24
C LEU A 22 -6.61 5.34 -13.47
N LYS A 23 -5.45 4.69 -13.28
CA LYS A 23 -4.29 5.25 -12.57
C LYS A 23 -4.66 5.76 -11.18
N ARG A 24 -5.35 4.92 -10.40
CA ARG A 24 -5.79 5.27 -9.05
C ARG A 24 -5.55 4.16 -8.05
N ILE A 25 -5.47 4.56 -6.78
CA ILE A 25 -5.58 3.63 -5.66
C ILE A 25 -7.06 3.28 -5.50
N VAL A 26 -7.37 1.99 -5.37
CA VAL A 26 -8.76 1.52 -5.21
C VAL A 26 -9.08 1.19 -3.75
N ALA A 27 -8.11 0.62 -3.05
CA ALA A 27 -8.21 0.29 -1.63
C ALA A 27 -6.84 0.43 -0.98
N HIS A 28 -6.83 0.77 0.31
CA HIS A 28 -5.62 0.80 1.12
C HIS A 28 -5.86 0.28 2.53
N ALA A 29 -4.79 -0.21 3.15
CA ALA A 29 -4.75 -0.69 4.52
C ALA A 29 -3.41 -0.34 5.17
N PHE A 30 -3.42 -0.14 6.49
CA PHE A 30 -2.22 0.12 7.27
C PHE A 30 -1.94 -1.05 8.19
N GLY A 31 -0.69 -1.49 8.27
CA GLY A 31 -0.36 -2.73 8.97
C GLY A 31 1.12 -3.00 9.15
N ALA A 32 1.42 -4.20 9.63
CA ALA A 32 2.74 -4.79 9.44
C ALA A 32 2.90 -5.25 7.98
N ARG A 33 4.13 -5.56 7.58
CA ARG A 33 4.38 -6.24 6.30
C ARG A 33 4.07 -7.73 6.45
N SER A 34 2.79 -8.09 6.59
CA SER A 34 2.33 -9.44 6.94
C SER A 34 1.09 -9.88 6.15
N LYS A 35 0.84 -11.19 6.11
CA LYS A 35 -0.38 -11.81 5.53
C LYS A 35 -1.66 -11.24 6.14
N GLN A 36 -1.64 -10.91 7.44
CA GLN A 36 -2.82 -10.35 8.12
C GLN A 36 -3.26 -9.01 7.53
N THR A 37 -2.32 -8.08 7.30
CA THR A 37 -2.64 -6.79 6.69
C THR A 37 -3.12 -6.97 5.25
N LEU A 38 -2.55 -7.92 4.51
CA LEU A 38 -3.00 -8.23 3.16
C LEU A 38 -4.45 -8.73 3.15
N ARG A 39 -4.86 -9.58 4.10
CA ARG A 39 -6.27 -10.01 4.22
C ARG A 39 -7.22 -8.83 4.42
N THR A 40 -6.88 -7.89 5.30
CA THR A 40 -7.68 -6.67 5.49
C THR A 40 -7.78 -5.85 4.21
N LEU A 41 -6.71 -5.80 3.40
CA LEU A 41 -6.76 -5.15 2.09
C LEU A 41 -7.67 -5.92 1.11
N LEU A 42 -7.58 -7.25 1.08
CA LEU A 42 -8.40 -8.10 0.22
C LEU A 42 -9.89 -8.05 0.58
N GLU A 43 -10.23 -7.99 1.86
CA GLU A 43 -11.61 -7.78 2.34
C GLU A 43 -12.19 -6.49 1.77
N LYS A 44 -11.44 -5.38 1.80
CA LYS A 44 -11.86 -4.12 1.16
C LYS A 44 -12.02 -4.24 -0.35
N LEU A 45 -11.23 -5.10 -0.98
CA LEU A 45 -11.25 -5.33 -2.42
C LEU A 45 -12.32 -6.34 -2.86
N SER A 46 -12.95 -7.06 -1.92
CA SER A 46 -14.00 -8.05 -2.21
C SER A 46 -15.23 -7.45 -2.90
N ALA A 47 -15.45 -6.14 -2.75
CA ALA A 47 -16.51 -5.40 -3.43
C ALA A 47 -16.22 -5.15 -4.93
N PHE A 48 -15.03 -5.47 -5.42
CA PHE A 48 -14.62 -5.25 -6.81
C PHE A 48 -14.43 -6.59 -7.53
N ASP A 49 -14.82 -6.63 -8.80
CA ASP A 49 -14.51 -7.76 -9.67
C ASP A 49 -13.07 -7.67 -10.18
N VAL A 50 -12.14 -8.20 -9.39
CA VAL A 50 -10.71 -8.21 -9.72
C VAL A 50 -10.38 -9.42 -10.60
N ALA A 51 -9.96 -9.14 -11.83
CA ALA A 51 -9.58 -10.16 -12.80
C ALA A 51 -8.31 -10.91 -12.39
N PHE A 52 -7.23 -10.19 -12.06
CA PHE A 52 -5.95 -10.76 -11.64
C PHE A 52 -5.16 -9.81 -10.74
N TRP A 53 -4.30 -10.37 -9.91
CA TRP A 53 -3.37 -9.70 -9.02
C TRP A 53 -1.97 -9.74 -9.60
N CYS A 54 -1.31 -8.59 -9.67
CA CYS A 54 0.09 -8.50 -10.10
C CYS A 54 0.97 -8.09 -8.92
N THR A 55 1.87 -8.96 -8.47
CA THR A 55 2.73 -8.67 -7.31
C THR A 55 4.19 -9.08 -7.54
N ASP A 56 5.07 -8.64 -6.65
CA ASP A 56 6.41 -9.23 -6.53
C ASP A 56 6.34 -10.60 -5.84
N ASN A 57 7.48 -11.30 -5.78
CA ASN A 57 7.59 -12.63 -5.18
C ASN A 57 7.72 -12.60 -3.64
N PHE A 58 7.01 -11.69 -2.97
CA PHE A 58 7.03 -11.59 -1.52
C PHE A 58 6.07 -12.60 -0.89
N GLY A 59 6.56 -13.44 0.02
CA GLY A 59 5.81 -14.55 0.63
C GLY A 59 4.56 -14.19 1.43
N ALA A 60 4.14 -12.92 1.50
CA ALA A 60 2.80 -12.59 1.98
C ALA A 60 1.72 -12.88 0.93
N TYR A 61 2.09 -12.88 -0.36
CA TYR A 61 1.16 -13.03 -1.48
C TYR A 61 0.74 -14.48 -1.76
N ASP A 62 1.37 -15.48 -1.13
CA ASP A 62 0.99 -16.90 -1.28
C ASP A 62 -0.46 -17.23 -0.86
N ILE A 63 -1.19 -16.27 -0.29
CA ILE A 63 -2.61 -16.42 0.04
C ILE A 63 -3.54 -16.10 -1.15
N LEU A 64 -2.98 -15.55 -2.24
CA LEU A 64 -3.71 -15.28 -3.48
C LEU A 64 -3.87 -16.59 -4.26
N ALA A 65 -4.98 -16.75 -4.96
CA ALA A 65 -5.20 -17.92 -5.80
C ALA A 65 -4.29 -17.86 -7.04
N ASP A 66 -3.52 -18.93 -7.28
CA ASP A 66 -2.54 -19.03 -8.36
C ASP A 66 -3.15 -18.72 -9.74
N GLU A 67 -4.39 -19.14 -9.99
CA GLU A 67 -5.11 -18.90 -11.25
C GLU A 67 -5.28 -17.41 -11.57
N LYS A 68 -5.36 -16.57 -10.54
CA LYS A 68 -5.55 -15.12 -10.66
C LYS A 68 -4.29 -14.35 -10.23
N HIS A 69 -3.16 -15.00 -10.01
CA HIS A 69 -1.96 -14.35 -9.47
C HIS A 69 -0.80 -14.38 -10.45
N ILE A 70 -0.43 -13.21 -10.95
CA ILE A 70 0.74 -13.01 -11.82
C ILE A 70 1.89 -12.47 -10.97
N THR A 71 2.92 -13.30 -10.79
CA THR A 71 4.14 -12.92 -10.08
C THR A 71 5.20 -12.44 -11.06
N GLY A 72 5.77 -11.26 -10.82
CA GLY A 72 6.89 -10.74 -11.61
C GLY A 72 6.91 -9.22 -11.70
N LYS A 73 7.91 -8.69 -12.43
CA LYS A 73 8.13 -7.24 -12.54
C LYS A 73 7.38 -6.57 -13.69
N LEU A 74 6.82 -7.34 -14.61
CA LEU A 74 6.24 -6.81 -15.85
C LEU A 74 5.13 -5.77 -15.57
N TYR A 75 4.27 -6.06 -14.60
CA TYR A 75 3.12 -5.21 -14.26
C TYR A 75 3.32 -4.36 -13.00
N THR A 76 4.46 -4.46 -12.30
CA THR A 76 4.70 -3.72 -11.04
C THR A 76 5.34 -2.35 -11.24
N GLN A 77 5.87 -2.06 -12.42
CA GLN A 77 6.59 -0.79 -12.68
C GLN A 77 5.72 0.45 -12.42
N ARG A 78 4.42 0.40 -12.74
CA ARG A 78 3.50 1.52 -12.53
C ARG A 78 3.25 1.80 -11.05
N ILE A 79 3.02 0.75 -10.25
CA ILE A 79 2.84 0.90 -8.79
C ILE A 79 4.16 1.32 -8.11
N GLU A 80 5.31 0.90 -8.64
CA GLU A 80 6.62 1.39 -8.20
C GLU A 80 6.84 2.87 -8.49
N ARG A 81 6.41 3.35 -9.67
CA ARG A 81 6.40 4.79 -9.99
C ARG A 81 5.48 5.56 -9.05
N GLU A 82 4.28 5.04 -8.77
CA GLU A 82 3.37 5.71 -7.85
C GLU A 82 3.91 5.70 -6.41
N ASN A 83 4.62 4.65 -6.03
CA ASN A 83 5.34 4.62 -4.77
C ASN A 83 6.35 5.77 -4.63
N LEU A 84 7.01 6.17 -5.73
CA LEU A 84 7.90 7.32 -5.75
C LEU A 84 7.12 8.64 -5.64
N ASN A 85 6.01 8.78 -6.37
CA ASN A 85 5.16 9.96 -6.32
C ASN A 85 4.64 10.24 -4.90
N LEU A 86 4.08 9.22 -4.26
CA LEU A 86 3.58 9.31 -2.88
C LEU A 86 4.69 9.70 -1.88
N ARG A 87 5.92 9.18 -2.04
CA ARG A 87 7.07 9.56 -1.20
C ARG A 87 7.47 11.01 -1.37
N ASN A 88 7.40 11.53 -2.59
CA ASN A 88 7.74 12.93 -2.86
C ASN A 88 6.69 13.88 -2.25
N ARG A 89 5.41 13.52 -2.33
CA ARG A 89 4.28 14.32 -1.84
C ARG A 89 4.10 14.21 -0.32
N LEU A 90 4.31 13.02 0.25
CA LEU A 90 4.15 12.75 1.67
C LEU A 90 5.50 12.47 2.32
N LYS A 91 6.08 13.47 2.97
CA LYS A 91 7.36 13.33 3.70
C LYS A 91 7.34 12.23 4.77
N ARG A 92 6.16 11.90 5.31
CA ARG A 92 5.95 10.81 6.29
C ARG A 92 6.23 9.41 5.75
N LEU A 93 6.16 9.23 4.42
CA LEU A 93 6.44 7.96 3.73
C LEU A 93 7.92 7.77 3.37
N ASN A 94 8.77 8.76 3.67
CA ASN A 94 10.21 8.68 3.40
C ASN A 94 10.98 7.96 4.51
N ARG A 95 12.11 7.35 4.12
CA ARG A 95 13.02 6.67 5.04
C ARG A 95 13.69 7.73 5.95
N LYS A 96 13.41 7.61 7.26
CA LYS A 96 13.89 8.41 8.41
C LYS A 96 14.57 9.76 8.11
N MET A 97 13.76 10.82 8.13
CA MET A 97 14.16 12.22 8.37
C MET A 97 13.16 12.87 9.36
N LEU A 98 13.19 14.20 9.56
CA LEU A 98 12.41 14.96 10.56
C LEU A 98 10.87 14.76 10.52
N GLY A 99 10.31 14.17 9.45
CA GLY A 99 8.86 14.10 9.21
C GLY A 99 8.13 12.85 9.70
N TYR A 100 8.61 12.11 10.72
CA TYR A 100 7.90 10.91 11.20
C TYR A 100 6.79 11.24 12.21
N SER A 101 5.78 10.38 12.29
CA SER A 101 4.67 10.51 13.24
C SER A 101 5.03 9.89 14.60
N LYS A 102 4.55 10.48 15.69
CA LYS A 102 4.70 9.90 17.04
C LYS A 102 3.58 8.91 17.39
N SER A 103 2.39 9.09 16.80
CA SER A 103 1.20 8.25 16.98
C SER A 103 0.88 7.48 15.69
N VAL A 104 0.36 6.25 15.84
CA VAL A 104 -0.09 5.41 14.73
C VAL A 104 -1.35 6.00 14.11
N GLU A 105 -2.28 6.41 14.96
CA GLU A 105 -3.58 6.97 14.60
C GLU A 105 -3.40 8.22 13.74
N MET A 106 -2.52 9.14 14.16
CA MET A 106 -2.22 10.34 13.40
C MET A 106 -1.52 10.04 12.07
N ASN A 107 -0.61 9.06 12.08
CA ASN A 107 0.08 8.64 10.85
C ASN A 107 -0.90 8.12 9.81
N ASP A 108 -1.74 7.17 10.23
CA ASP A 108 -2.67 6.48 9.37
C ASP A 108 -3.75 7.44 8.88
N LYS A 109 -4.24 8.36 9.74
CA LYS A 109 -5.20 9.40 9.35
C LYS A 109 -4.63 10.37 8.32
N ILE A 110 -3.42 10.89 8.52
CA ILE A 110 -2.80 11.83 7.57
C ILE A 110 -2.60 11.18 6.20
N ILE A 111 -2.07 9.95 6.16
CA ILE A 111 -1.83 9.25 4.90
C ILE A 111 -3.16 8.82 4.26
N GLY A 112 -4.10 8.31 5.07
CA GLY A 112 -5.43 7.89 4.62
C GLY A 112 -6.22 9.04 4.00
N THR A 113 -6.34 10.18 4.69
CA THR A 113 -7.04 11.37 4.18
C THR A 113 -6.39 11.91 2.91
N PHE A 114 -5.06 11.85 2.79
CA PHE A 114 -4.38 12.21 1.54
C PHE A 114 -4.78 11.27 0.40
N ILE A 115 -4.76 9.95 0.62
CA ILE A 115 -5.15 8.98 -0.41
C ILE A 115 -6.62 9.17 -0.81
N GLU A 116 -7.50 9.34 0.17
CA GLU A 116 -8.93 9.56 -0.06
C GLU A 116 -9.15 10.79 -0.95
N ARG A 117 -8.53 11.93 -0.61
CA ARG A 117 -8.66 13.17 -1.38
C ARG A 117 -8.14 13.08 -2.81
N GLU A 118 -7.09 12.29 -3.03
CA GLU A 118 -6.37 12.25 -4.32
C GLU A 118 -6.86 11.17 -5.28
N PHE A 119 -7.44 10.08 -4.76
CA PHE A 119 -7.73 8.89 -5.56
C PHE A 119 -9.18 8.39 -5.47
N TYR A 120 -9.93 8.76 -4.44
CA TYR A 120 -11.31 8.29 -4.26
C TYR A 120 -12.37 9.26 -4.76
N TYR A 121 -12.00 10.52 -5.01
CA TYR A 121 -12.86 11.57 -5.56
C TYR A 121 -12.38 12.00 -6.94
#